data_AF-A0A0A1I4A2-F1
#
_entry.id   AF-A0A0A1I4A2-F1
#
_cell.length_a   1.000
_cell.length_b   1.000
_cell.length_c   1.000
_cell.angle_alpha   90.00
_cell.angle_beta   90.00
_cell.angle_gamma   90.00
#
_symmetry.space_group_name_H-M   'P 1'
#
loop_
_entity.id
_entity.type
_entity.pdbx_description
1 polymer ?
#
loop_
_entity_poly.entity_id
_entity_poly.type
_entity_poly.pdbx_seq_one_letter_code
_entity_poly.pdbx_strand_id
1 'polypeptide(L)'
;MAQEVLAEHLRGLTQVLLPGGQSAFFRFWDGRFVLPLLQSDDVDAGQLLPVISRCLINGRALEIVGNVQRPPRTFPWWEVPAALLKTLAGDTTDGLLDNLLRWLGEEHPYLSERVHERILRRKVAHFLEAHGPVHGVKAQLHGYLMQELG
;
A
#
# COMPACT_ATOMS: atom_id res chain seq x y z
N MET A 1 -28.30 3.35 -7.29
CA MET A 1 -27.66 4.33 -8.20
C MET A 1 -26.39 4.97 -7.62
N ALA A 2 -26.45 5.97 -6.72
CA ALA A 2 -25.23 6.68 -6.28
C ALA A 2 -24.21 5.81 -5.53
N GLN A 3 -24.68 4.91 -4.66
CA GLN A 3 -23.82 3.98 -3.91
C GLN A 3 -23.18 2.91 -4.81
N GLU A 4 -23.88 2.46 -5.85
CA GLU A 4 -23.34 1.52 -6.83
C GLU A 4 -22.22 2.16 -7.65
N VAL A 5 -22.44 3.40 -8.12
CA VAL A 5 -21.42 4.18 -8.84
C VAL A 5 -20.18 4.38 -7.96
N LEU A 6 -20.37 4.74 -6.68
CA LEU A 6 -19.25 4.84 -5.73
C LEU A 6 -18.51 3.51 -5.57
N ALA A 7 -19.23 2.40 -5.41
CA ALA A 7 -18.63 1.08 -5.29
C ALA A 7 -17.85 0.69 -6.55
N GLU A 8 -18.34 1.03 -7.75
CA GLU A 8 -17.65 0.81 -9.01
C GLU A 8 -16.38 1.65 -9.14
N HIS A 9 -16.40 2.91 -8.69
CA HIS A 9 -15.19 3.74 -8.63
C HIS A 9 -14.13 3.17 -7.70
N LEU A 10 -14.51 2.79 -6.48
CA LEU A 10 -13.60 2.17 -5.52
C LEU A 10 -13.05 0.83 -6.05
N ARG A 11 -13.91 0.03 -6.71
CA ARG A 11 -13.49 -1.21 -7.38
C ARG A 11 -12.44 -0.93 -8.46
N GLY A 12 -12.65 0.11 -9.26
CA GLY A 12 -11.69 0.55 -10.29
C GLY A 12 -10.31 0.94 -9.75
N LEU A 13 -10.22 1.24 -8.45
CA LEU A 13 -8.96 1.58 -7.78
C LEU A 13 -8.33 0.42 -7.02
N THR A 14 -8.96 -0.75 -6.91
CA THR A 14 -8.42 -1.86 -6.11
C THR A 14 -7.02 -2.31 -6.57
N GLN A 15 -6.71 -2.11 -7.84
CA GLN A 15 -5.39 -2.37 -8.42
C GLN A 15 -4.94 -1.15 -9.24
N VAL A 16 -3.67 -0.78 -9.07
CA VAL A 16 -3.05 0.38 -9.72
C VAL A 16 -1.76 -0.04 -10.43
N LEU A 17 -1.32 0.76 -11.39
CA LEU A 17 -0.03 0.58 -12.07
C LEU A 17 1.05 1.34 -11.32
N LEU A 18 2.18 0.71 -11.07
CA LEU A 18 3.42 1.35 -10.65
C LEU A 18 4.20 1.81 -11.90
N PRO A 19 5.08 2.82 -11.76
CA PRO A 19 6.04 3.15 -12.81
C PRO A 19 6.80 1.91 -13.26
N GLY A 20 6.85 1.67 -14.57
CA GLY A 20 7.42 0.45 -15.15
C GLY A 20 6.41 -0.69 -15.40
N GLY A 21 5.12 -0.46 -15.17
CA GLY A 21 4.03 -1.34 -15.63
C GLY A 21 3.70 -2.51 -14.69
N GLN A 22 4.34 -2.61 -13.53
CA GLN A 22 3.95 -3.56 -12.50
C GLN A 22 2.62 -3.14 -11.87
N SER A 23 1.82 -4.09 -11.41
CA SER A 23 0.57 -3.78 -10.71
C SER A 23 0.70 -4.00 -9.21
N ALA A 24 0.05 -3.14 -8.43
CA ALA A 24 0.00 -3.24 -6.98
C ALA A 24 -1.45 -3.16 -6.48
N PHE A 25 -1.74 -3.88 -5.40
CA PHE A 25 -2.99 -3.74 -4.68
C PHE A 25 -3.02 -2.40 -3.95
N PHE A 26 -4.03 -1.59 -4.21
CA PHE A 26 -4.15 -0.27 -3.62
C PHE A 26 -5.17 -0.27 -2.47
N ARG A 27 -4.64 -0.06 -1.26
CA ARG A 27 -5.44 0.03 -0.03
C ARG A 27 -6.02 1.42 0.11
N PHE A 28 -7.10 1.72 -0.61
CA PHE A 28 -7.78 3.03 -0.57
C PHE A 28 -8.34 3.41 0.82
N TRP A 29 -8.35 2.47 1.77
CA TRP A 29 -8.76 2.70 3.16
C TRP A 29 -7.59 2.93 4.12
N ASP A 30 -6.35 2.67 3.72
CA ASP A 30 -5.18 2.85 4.59
C ASP A 30 -4.78 4.33 4.60
N GLY A 31 -5.27 5.06 5.61
CA GLY A 31 -5.07 6.50 5.74
C GLY A 31 -3.61 6.93 5.80
N ARG A 32 -2.67 6.02 6.12
CA ARG A 32 -1.23 6.30 6.09
C ARG A 32 -0.73 6.60 4.68
N PHE A 33 -1.34 5.97 3.67
CA PHE A 33 -0.99 6.16 2.25
C PHE A 33 -1.98 7.07 1.53
N VAL A 34 -3.28 6.96 1.85
CA VAL A 34 -4.31 7.72 1.13
C VAL A 34 -4.29 9.20 1.46
N LEU A 35 -4.02 9.58 2.71
CA LEU A 35 -3.93 11.01 3.08
C LEU A 35 -2.82 11.74 2.28
N PRO A 36 -1.55 11.31 2.34
CA PRO A 36 -0.49 11.99 1.57
C PRO A 36 -0.71 11.92 0.06
N LEU A 37 -1.35 10.86 -0.46
CA LEU A 37 -1.71 10.75 -1.87
C LEU A 37 -2.73 11.81 -2.29
N LEU A 38 -3.81 12.00 -1.52
CA LEU A 38 -4.86 12.98 -1.86
C LEU A 38 -4.42 14.43 -1.64
N GLN A 39 -3.32 14.66 -0.91
CA GLN A 39 -2.73 15.98 -0.69
C GLN A 39 -1.58 16.29 -1.65
N SER A 40 -1.20 15.34 -2.52
CA SER A 40 -0.09 15.54 -3.46
C SER A 40 -0.53 16.37 -4.67
N ASP A 41 0.28 17.35 -5.05
CA ASP A 41 0.09 18.14 -6.26
C ASP A 41 0.23 17.29 -7.55
N ASP A 42 0.87 16.11 -7.45
CA ASP A 42 1.02 15.16 -8.56
C ASP A 42 -0.25 14.34 -8.82
N VAL A 43 -1.31 14.51 -8.01
CA VAL A 43 -2.51 13.67 -8.03
C VAL A 43 -3.78 14.51 -8.20
N ASP A 44 -4.54 14.24 -9.26
CA ASP A 44 -5.94 14.71 -9.37
C ASP A 44 -6.83 13.87 -8.44
N ALA A 45 -6.98 14.30 -7.19
CA ALA A 45 -7.83 13.66 -6.18
C ALA A 45 -9.30 13.54 -6.64
N GLY A 46 -9.80 14.52 -7.40
CA GLY A 46 -11.16 14.51 -7.96
C GLY A 46 -11.34 13.48 -9.08
N GLN A 47 -10.28 13.13 -9.80
CA GLN A 47 -10.27 12.03 -10.76
C GLN A 47 -10.24 10.65 -10.09
N LEU A 48 -9.52 10.52 -8.97
CA LEU A 48 -9.41 9.25 -8.24
C LEU A 48 -10.69 8.94 -7.48
N LEU A 49 -11.22 9.91 -6.75
CA LEU A 49 -12.40 9.76 -5.91
C LEU A 49 -13.53 10.68 -6.41
N PRO A 50 -14.02 10.47 -7.65
CA PRO A 50 -15.16 11.23 -8.14
C PRO A 50 -16.37 10.98 -7.22
N VAL A 51 -17.28 11.95 -7.15
CA VAL A 51 -18.47 11.92 -6.27
C VAL A 51 -18.16 12.15 -4.77
N ILE A 52 -16.94 11.91 -4.30
CA ILE A 52 -16.54 12.26 -2.92
C ILE A 52 -16.10 13.72 -2.88
N SER A 53 -16.79 14.56 -2.11
CA SER A 53 -16.42 15.97 -1.88
C SER A 53 -15.67 16.22 -0.59
N ARG A 54 -15.88 15.35 0.40
CA ARG A 54 -15.26 15.46 1.70
C ARG A 54 -15.10 14.09 2.32
N CYS A 55 -13.98 13.87 3.00
CA CYS A 55 -13.72 12.65 3.74
C CYS A 55 -13.02 12.95 5.07
N LEU A 56 -13.08 11.98 5.98
CA LEU A 56 -12.35 12.00 7.25
C LEU A 56 -11.31 10.89 7.19
N ILE A 57 -10.02 11.25 7.19
CA ILE A 57 -8.91 10.29 7.14
C ILE A 57 -8.04 10.51 8.35
N ASN A 58 -7.88 9.47 9.18
CA ASN A 58 -7.09 9.53 10.42
C ASN A 58 -7.44 10.74 11.32
N GLY A 59 -8.73 11.05 11.44
CA GLY A 59 -9.23 12.18 12.25
C GLY A 59 -9.07 13.56 11.59
N ARG A 60 -8.55 13.65 10.36
CA ARG A 60 -8.42 14.90 9.61
C ARG A 60 -9.49 15.00 8.54
N ALA A 61 -10.24 16.09 8.56
CA ALA A 61 -11.18 16.41 7.49
C ALA A 61 -10.41 16.88 6.25
N LEU A 62 -10.77 16.34 5.10
CA LEU A 62 -10.19 16.69 3.80
C LEU A 62 -11.30 17.00 2.81
N GLU A 63 -11.16 18.11 2.09
CA GLU A 63 -12.02 18.49 0.97
C GLU A 63 -11.37 18.05 -0.35
N ILE A 64 -12.17 17.49 -1.25
CA ILE A 64 -11.72 17.03 -2.57
C ILE A 64 -12.32 17.96 -3.63
N VAL A 65 -11.44 18.69 -4.30
CA VAL A 65 -11.79 19.64 -5.37
C VAL A 65 -11.80 18.93 -6.72
N GLY A 66 -12.63 19.38 -7.67
CA GLY A 66 -12.66 18.83 -9.04
C GLY A 66 -13.39 17.49 -9.18
N ASN A 67 -14.17 17.11 -8.18
CA ASN A 67 -14.94 15.86 -8.09
C ASN A 67 -16.23 15.87 -8.95
N VAL A 68 -16.07 16.08 -10.25
CA VAL A 68 -17.18 15.96 -11.20
C VAL A 68 -17.60 14.49 -11.31
N GLN A 69 -18.89 14.23 -11.56
CA GLN A 69 -19.39 12.89 -11.91
C GLN A 69 -18.66 12.40 -13.17
N ARG A 70 -17.82 11.38 -13.03
CA ARG A 70 -17.10 10.71 -14.12
C ARG A 70 -17.57 9.26 -14.17
N PRO A 71 -17.57 8.60 -15.35
CA PRO A 71 -17.89 7.18 -15.40
C PRO A 71 -16.83 6.34 -14.67
N PRO A 72 -17.22 5.23 -14.00
CA PRO A 72 -16.28 4.28 -13.43
C PRO A 72 -15.35 3.67 -14.49
N ARG A 73 -14.14 3.32 -14.07
CA ARG A 73 -13.13 2.68 -14.91
C ARG A 73 -12.75 1.33 -14.31
N THR A 74 -12.53 0.33 -15.16
CA THR A 74 -12.06 -0.98 -14.72
C THR A 74 -10.59 -0.91 -14.32
N PHE A 75 -10.21 -1.63 -13.26
CA PHE A 75 -8.81 -1.71 -12.84
C PHE A 75 -8.00 -2.63 -13.78
N PRO A 76 -6.68 -2.42 -13.89
CA PRO A 76 -5.94 -1.24 -13.44
C PRO A 76 -6.00 -0.12 -14.48
N TRP A 77 -6.38 1.10 -14.08
CA TRP A 77 -6.43 2.26 -15.00
C TRP A 77 -5.56 3.43 -14.55
N TRP A 78 -5.24 3.52 -13.26
CA TRP A 78 -4.47 4.62 -12.70
C TRP A 78 -3.02 4.20 -12.52
N GLU A 79 -2.11 5.01 -13.04
CA GLU A 79 -0.68 4.89 -12.78
C GLU A 79 -0.28 5.83 -11.63
N VAL A 80 0.40 5.27 -10.64
CA VAL A 80 0.90 6.02 -9.49
C VAL A 80 2.07 6.89 -9.94
N PRO A 81 2.01 8.22 -9.75
CA PRO A 81 3.13 9.09 -10.09
C PRO A 81 4.42 8.67 -9.38
N ALA A 82 5.54 8.67 -10.11
CA ALA A 82 6.84 8.28 -9.54
C ALA A 82 7.29 9.21 -8.39
N ALA A 83 6.97 10.50 -8.47
CA ALA A 83 7.24 11.47 -7.40
C ALA A 83 6.44 11.17 -6.13
N LEU A 84 5.17 10.77 -6.29
CA LEU A 84 4.35 10.32 -5.16
C LEU A 84 4.95 9.08 -4.50
N LEU A 85 5.41 8.09 -5.28
CA LEU A 85 6.03 6.89 -4.69
C LEU A 85 7.27 7.21 -3.86
N LYS A 86 8.11 8.17 -4.29
CA LYS A 86 9.25 8.62 -3.50
C LYS A 86 8.79 9.25 -2.17
N THR A 87 7.74 10.04 -2.21
CA THR A 87 7.15 10.68 -1.02
C THR A 87 6.54 9.65 -0.07
N LEU A 88 5.80 8.67 -0.61
CA LEU A 88 5.15 7.60 0.17
C LEU A 88 6.13 6.57 0.72
N ALA A 89 7.24 6.34 0.03
CA ALA A 89 8.30 5.47 0.52
C ALA A 89 8.90 6.00 1.83
N GLY A 90 8.98 7.34 1.97
CA GLY A 90 9.56 8.00 3.15
C GLY A 90 10.94 7.43 3.52
N ASP A 91 11.35 7.67 4.77
CA ASP A 91 12.55 7.02 5.36
C ASP A 91 12.21 5.73 6.11
N THR A 92 10.92 5.36 6.21
CA THR A 92 10.44 4.31 7.12
C THR A 92 9.98 3.06 6.36
N THR A 93 10.62 1.93 6.65
CA THR A 93 10.26 0.59 6.11
C THR A 93 9.11 -0.09 6.87
N ASP A 94 8.45 0.60 7.80
CA ASP A 94 7.41 0.04 8.68
C ASP A 94 6.27 -0.64 7.90
N GLY A 95 5.78 -0.01 6.83
CA GLY A 95 4.71 -0.57 6.01
C GLY A 95 5.12 -1.86 5.28
N LEU A 96 6.39 -1.94 4.84
CA LEU A 96 6.95 -3.14 4.24
C LEU A 96 7.16 -4.23 5.29
N LEU A 97 7.68 -3.86 6.46
CA LEU A 97 7.87 -4.76 7.59
C LEU A 97 6.55 -5.41 8.03
N ASP A 98 5.48 -4.62 8.21
CA ASP A 98 4.16 -5.13 8.58
C ASP A 98 3.62 -6.10 7.51
N ASN A 99 3.81 -5.76 6.23
CA ASN A 99 3.40 -6.61 5.12
C ASN A 99 4.18 -7.93 5.09
N LEU A 100 5.48 -7.92 5.41
CA LEU A 100 6.31 -9.12 5.46
C LEU A 100 5.98 -9.99 6.66
N LEU A 101 5.73 -9.40 7.83
CA LEU A 101 5.31 -10.16 9.02
C LEU A 101 3.96 -10.84 8.80
N ARG A 102 3.00 -10.13 8.19
CA ARG A 102 1.71 -10.74 7.81
C ARG A 102 1.90 -11.88 6.81
N TRP A 103 2.70 -11.66 5.76
CA TRP A 103 3.01 -12.69 4.79
C TRP A 103 3.67 -13.92 5.43
N LEU A 104 4.58 -13.74 6.39
CA LEU A 104 5.18 -14.85 7.16
C LEU A 104 4.13 -15.62 7.95
N GLY A 105 3.17 -14.93 8.58
CA GLY A 105 2.08 -15.58 9.29
C GLY A 105 1.12 -16.36 8.39
N GLU A 106 0.90 -15.87 7.16
CA GLU A 106 0.01 -16.50 6.17
C GLU A 106 0.69 -17.70 5.46
N GLU A 107 1.91 -17.53 4.97
CA GLU A 107 2.59 -18.51 4.09
C GLU A 107 3.61 -19.39 4.82
N HIS A 108 4.10 -18.95 5.99
CA HIS A 108 5.12 -19.66 6.77
C HIS A 108 4.76 -19.74 8.27
N PRO A 109 3.56 -20.25 8.63
CA PRO A 109 3.05 -20.23 10.01
C PRO A 109 3.97 -20.97 11.00
N TYR A 110 4.73 -21.97 10.55
CA TYR A 110 5.70 -22.66 11.39
C TYR A 110 6.79 -21.74 11.97
N LEU A 111 7.08 -20.60 11.33
CA LEU A 111 8.00 -19.59 11.86
C LEU A 111 7.38 -18.81 13.02
N SER A 112 6.11 -18.40 12.89
CA SER A 112 5.39 -17.68 13.95
C SER A 112 5.03 -18.57 15.14
N GLU A 113 4.85 -19.87 14.91
CA GLU A 113 4.63 -20.85 15.98
C GLU A 113 5.90 -21.13 16.79
N ARG A 114 7.07 -21.11 16.15
CA ARG A 114 8.36 -21.45 16.80
C ARG A 114 9.06 -20.26 17.43
N VAL A 115 8.82 -19.05 16.92
CA VAL A 115 9.58 -17.85 17.29
C VAL A 115 8.64 -16.74 17.71
N HIS A 116 8.91 -16.15 18.89
CA HIS A 116 8.14 -15.01 19.36
C HIS A 116 8.12 -13.86 18.34
N GLU A 117 6.95 -13.28 18.13
CA GLU A 117 6.70 -12.20 17.16
C GLU A 117 7.72 -11.05 17.29
N ARG A 118 8.09 -10.66 18.51
CA ARG A 118 9.09 -9.60 18.75
C ARG A 118 10.46 -9.92 18.16
N ILE A 119 10.86 -11.20 18.16
CA ILE A 119 12.13 -11.66 17.58
C ILE A 119 12.03 -11.65 16.05
N LEU A 120 10.92 -12.17 15.50
CA LEU A 120 10.67 -12.13 14.06
C LEU A 120 10.67 -10.69 13.54
N ARG A 121 9.94 -9.79 14.19
CA ARG A 121 9.90 -8.35 13.87
C ARG A 121 11.30 -7.75 13.82
N ARG A 122 12.15 -8.05 14.80
CA ARG A 122 13.53 -7.54 14.84
C ARG A 122 14.40 -8.12 13.73
N LYS A 123 14.27 -9.42 13.41
CA LYS A 123 15.02 -10.05 12.32
C LYS A 123 14.59 -9.52 10.94
N VAL A 124 13.29 -9.31 10.72
CA VAL A 124 12.78 -8.71 9.48
C VAL A 124 13.26 -7.26 9.35
N ALA A 125 13.18 -6.46 10.42
CA ALA A 125 13.72 -5.09 10.44
C ALA A 125 15.20 -5.07 10.06
N HIS A 126 16.02 -5.91 10.71
CA HIS A 126 17.44 -6.00 10.44
C HIS A 126 17.74 -6.43 9.00
N PHE A 127 16.99 -7.41 8.48
CA PHE A 127 17.12 -7.83 7.08
C PHE A 127 16.86 -6.67 6.10
N LEU A 128 15.82 -5.86 6.36
CA LEU A 128 15.47 -4.70 5.53
C LEU A 128 16.52 -3.58 5.63
N GLU A 129 17.10 -3.36 6.80
CA GLU A 129 18.22 -2.42 6.98
C GLU A 129 19.45 -2.83 6.16
N ALA A 130 19.76 -4.12 6.11
CA ALA A 130 20.94 -4.65 5.43
C ALA A 130 20.79 -4.77 3.90
N HIS A 131 19.60 -5.12 3.41
CA HIS A 131 19.38 -5.46 1.99
C HIS A 131 18.49 -4.46 1.24
N GLY A 132 17.79 -3.59 1.97
CA GLY A 132 16.80 -2.67 1.39
C GLY A 132 15.56 -3.36 0.83
N PRO A 133 14.60 -2.57 0.31
CA PRO A 133 13.41 -3.08 -0.37
C PRO A 133 13.77 -3.52 -1.80
N VAL A 134 14.18 -4.77 -1.98
CA VAL A 134 14.53 -5.35 -3.29
C VAL A 134 13.43 -6.21 -3.91
N HIS A 135 13.46 -6.37 -5.23
CA HIS A 135 12.59 -7.34 -5.90
C HIS A 135 12.88 -8.76 -5.40
N GLY A 136 11.84 -9.53 -5.10
CA GLY A 136 12.00 -10.88 -4.51
C GLY A 136 12.34 -10.89 -3.02
N VAL A 137 12.17 -9.76 -2.30
CA VAL A 137 12.43 -9.62 -0.84
C VAL A 137 11.87 -10.79 -0.01
N LYS A 138 10.70 -11.33 -0.38
CA LYS A 138 10.06 -12.46 0.33
C LYS A 138 10.91 -13.73 0.31
N ALA A 139 11.38 -14.14 -0.87
CA ALA A 139 12.18 -15.36 -1.01
C ALA A 139 13.54 -15.22 -0.32
N GLN A 140 14.16 -14.05 -0.43
CA GLN A 140 15.44 -13.75 0.24
C GLN A 140 15.27 -13.71 1.76
N LEU A 141 14.20 -13.07 2.26
CA LEU A 141 13.88 -13.04 3.68
C LEU A 141 13.62 -14.45 4.23
N HIS A 142 12.89 -15.28 3.51
CA HIS A 142 12.65 -16.68 3.92
C HIS A 142 13.96 -17.45 4.07
N GLY A 143 14.83 -17.38 3.05
CA GLY A 143 16.15 -18.02 3.09
C GLY A 143 17.00 -17.53 4.26
N TYR A 144 17.04 -16.21 4.49
CA TYR A 144 17.70 -15.61 5.64
C TYR A 144 17.16 -16.14 6.98
N LEU A 145 15.84 -16.20 7.15
CA LEU A 145 15.22 -16.70 8.37
C LEU A 145 15.47 -18.19 8.59
N MET A 146 15.50 -19.01 7.53
CA MET A 146 15.85 -20.44 7.65
C MET A 146 17.29 -20.66 8.08
N GLN A 147 18.23 -19.79 7.68
CA GLN A 147 19.62 -19.87 8.15
C GLN A 147 19.76 -19.45 9.61
N GLU A 148 19.00 -18.43 10.02
CA GLU A 148 19.12 -17.81 11.35
C GLU A 148 18.31 -18.49 12.46
N LEU A 149 17.29 -19.27 12.10
CA LEU A 149 16.34 -19.91 13.02
C LEU A 149 16.25 -21.44 12.81
N GLY A 150 16.98 -21.97 11.83
CA GLY A 150 17.07 -23.39 11.48
C GLY A 150 17.85 -24.21 12.49
#